data_AF-A0A942IMV8-F1
#
_entry.id   AF-A0A942IMV8-F1
#
_cell.length_a   1.000
_cell.length_b   1.000
_cell.length_c   1.000
_cell.angle_alpha   90.00
_cell.angle_beta   90.00
_cell.angle_gamma   90.00
#
_symmetry.space_group_name_H-M   'P 1'
#
loop_
_entity.id
_entity.type
_entity.pdbx_description
1 polymer ?
#
loop_
_entity_poly.entity_id
_entity_poly.type
_entity_poly.pdbx_seq_one_letter_code
_entity_poly.pdbx_strand_id
1 'polypeptide(L)'
;CNNKVYVGHSGGLPGFGSNWRIMPEYGIGVVLLANVTYAPTSSINLKVLDSVIKLAGLKPIQLPVSTILNQRKNELVNLLPNFSNAKQSGIFAENFFDDYYTDSLVKQATAAFQTIGKVTTIEELIPENQLRGSFIINGEKGKLKIFFTLTPENPALIQEYRLSVVK
;
A
#
# COMPACT_ATOMS: atom_id res chain seq x y z
N CYS A 1 16.77 15.42 -1.42
CA CYS A 1 16.62 13.96 -1.67
C CYS A 1 15.13 13.62 -1.68
N ASN A 2 14.59 13.08 -2.78
CA ASN A 2 13.14 12.87 -2.97
C ASN A 2 12.62 11.55 -2.37
N ASN A 3 13.14 11.09 -1.22
CA ASN A 3 12.75 9.82 -0.55
C ASN A 3 12.72 8.54 -1.42
N LYS A 4 13.35 8.54 -2.60
CA LYS A 4 13.39 7.36 -3.49
C LYS A 4 14.27 6.26 -2.91
N VAL A 5 13.78 5.02 -2.91
CA VAL A 5 14.54 3.85 -2.45
C VAL A 5 15.47 3.36 -3.56
N TYR A 6 16.74 3.13 -3.20
CA TYR A 6 17.74 2.54 -4.09
C TYR A 6 18.44 1.38 -3.37
N VAL A 7 18.68 0.30 -4.09
CA VAL A 7 19.54 -0.82 -3.67
C VAL A 7 20.68 -0.93 -4.66
N GLY A 8 21.93 -1.01 -4.21
CA GLY A 8 23.05 -1.02 -5.14
C GLY A 8 24.41 -1.13 -4.47
N HIS A 9 25.44 -1.34 -5.30
CA HIS A 9 26.83 -1.43 -4.86
C HIS A 9 27.79 -0.93 -5.95
N SER A 10 28.96 -0.46 -5.52
CA SER A 10 30.08 -0.11 -6.41
C SER A 10 31.18 -1.15 -6.30
N GLY A 11 31.78 -1.55 -7.41
CA GLY A 11 32.94 -2.42 -7.46
C GLY A 11 34.13 -1.72 -8.09
N GLY A 12 35.34 -2.07 -7.67
CA GLY A 12 36.56 -1.52 -8.23
C GLY A 12 37.71 -2.51 -8.09
N LEU A 13 38.47 -2.67 -9.17
CA LEU A 13 39.75 -3.38 -9.21
C LEU A 13 40.72 -2.53 -10.04
N PRO A 14 42.05 -2.72 -9.90
CA PRO A 14 42.99 -2.17 -10.87
C PRO A 14 42.57 -2.55 -12.31
N GLY A 15 42.46 -1.56 -13.19
CA GLY A 15 41.97 -1.71 -14.56
C GLY A 15 40.45 -1.70 -14.73
N PHE A 16 39.65 -1.68 -13.66
CA PHE A 16 38.19 -1.80 -13.76
C PHE A 16 37.41 -0.95 -12.75
N GLY A 17 36.16 -0.63 -13.10
CA GLY A 17 35.18 -0.06 -12.20
C GLY A 17 33.78 -0.51 -12.58
N SER A 18 32.91 -0.68 -11.58
CA SER A 18 31.53 -1.08 -11.78
C SER A 18 30.59 -0.40 -10.80
N ASN A 19 29.35 -0.19 -11.23
CA ASN A 19 28.28 0.18 -10.33
C ASN A 19 26.99 -0.45 -10.83
N TRP A 20 26.18 -0.97 -9.89
CA TRP A 20 24.82 -1.35 -10.17
C TRP A 20 23.88 -0.69 -9.17
N ARG A 21 22.69 -0.33 -9.63
CA ARG A 21 21.66 0.31 -8.81
C ARG A 21 20.27 -0.07 -9.32
N ILE A 22 19.43 -0.54 -8.41
CA ILE A 22 18.04 -0.94 -8.62
C ILE A 22 17.14 0.03 -7.86
N MET A 23 16.00 0.36 -8.46
CA MET A 23 14.90 1.13 -7.87
C MET A 23 13.68 0.22 -7.78
N PRO A 24 13.49 -0.51 -6.67
CA PRO A 24 12.41 -1.50 -6.53
C PRO A 24 11.03 -0.89 -6.79
N GLU A 25 10.79 0.32 -6.29
CA GLU A 25 9.52 1.05 -6.48
C GLU A 25 9.17 1.32 -7.94
N TYR A 26 10.16 1.37 -8.83
CA TYR A 26 9.97 1.62 -10.27
C TYR A 26 10.20 0.36 -11.10
N GLY A 27 10.64 -0.75 -10.50
CA GLY A 27 10.96 -2.00 -11.20
C GLY A 27 12.10 -1.87 -12.22
N ILE A 28 12.99 -0.89 -12.06
CA ILE A 28 14.11 -0.64 -12.99
C ILE A 28 15.47 -0.82 -12.29
N GLY A 29 16.48 -1.22 -13.06
CA GLY A 29 17.85 -1.28 -12.61
C GLY A 29 18.82 -0.89 -13.73
N VAL A 30 19.94 -0.29 -13.34
CA VAL A 30 21.03 0.07 -14.24
C VAL A 30 22.34 -0.54 -13.74
N VAL A 31 23.17 -0.97 -14.69
CA VAL A 31 24.51 -1.49 -14.43
C VAL A 31 25.47 -0.79 -15.38
N LEU A 32 26.59 -0.32 -14.85
CA LEU A 32 27.67 0.27 -15.62
C LEU A 32 28.96 -0.47 -15.29
N LEU A 33 29.63 -0.94 -16.33
CA LEU A 33 30.92 -1.62 -16.28
C LEU A 33 31.93 -0.80 -17.08
N ALA A 34 33.12 -0.58 -16.54
CA ALA A 34 34.18 0.20 -17.15
C ALA A 34 35.53 -0.51 -17.00
N ASN A 35 36.38 -0.37 -18.01
CA ASN A 35 37.74 -0.92 -18.10
C ASN A 35 38.82 0.14 -17.79
N VAL A 36 38.52 1.03 -16.84
CA VAL A 36 39.46 2.01 -16.29
C VAL A 36 39.55 1.79 -14.79
N THR A 37 40.77 1.83 -14.24
CA THR A 37 41.04 1.69 -12.81
C THR A 37 40.17 2.62 -11.97
N TYR A 38 39.35 2.04 -11.08
CA TYR A 38 38.47 2.79 -10.18
C TYR A 38 37.57 3.80 -10.88
N ALA A 39 37.04 3.44 -12.06
CA ALA A 39 36.18 4.31 -12.84
C ALA A 39 35.00 4.86 -11.99
N PRO A 40 34.69 6.16 -12.06
CA PRO A 40 33.64 6.80 -11.26
C PRO A 40 32.24 6.54 -11.82
N THR A 41 31.81 5.28 -11.78
CA THR A 41 30.60 4.77 -12.46
C THR A 41 29.28 5.11 -11.74
N SER A 42 29.31 5.34 -10.43
CA SER A 42 28.12 5.56 -9.60
C SER A 42 27.32 6.83 -9.97
N SER A 43 28.00 7.95 -10.23
CA SER A 43 27.33 9.21 -10.56
C SER A 43 26.63 9.16 -11.93
N ILE A 44 27.17 8.37 -12.87
CA ILE A 44 26.59 8.16 -14.18
C ILE A 44 25.28 7.38 -14.04
N ASN A 45 25.28 6.27 -13.30
CA ASN A 45 24.05 5.50 -13.05
C ASN A 45 22.94 6.32 -12.39
N LEU A 46 23.27 7.21 -11.45
CA LEU A 46 22.29 8.11 -10.84
C LEU A 46 21.67 9.07 -11.87
N LYS A 47 22.48 9.65 -12.77
CA LYS A 47 21.98 10.51 -13.84
C LYS A 47 21.09 9.73 -14.81
N VAL A 48 21.51 8.53 -15.21
CA VAL A 48 20.73 7.66 -16.11
C VAL A 48 19.37 7.33 -15.48
N LEU A 49 19.33 6.89 -14.22
CA LEU A 49 18.05 6.57 -13.54
C LEU A 49 17.13 7.79 -13.45
N ASP A 50 17.65 8.97 -13.08
CA ASP A 50 16.85 10.19 -13.01
C ASP A 50 16.32 10.61 -14.38
N SER A 51 17.16 10.54 -15.42
CA SER A 51 16.77 10.82 -16.80
C SER A 51 15.72 9.85 -17.31
N VAL A 52 15.88 8.54 -17.10
CA VAL A 52 14.90 7.53 -17.53
C VAL A 52 13.54 7.79 -16.86
N ILE A 53 13.51 8.03 -15.55
CA ILE A 53 12.26 8.32 -14.84
C ILE A 53 11.57 9.58 -15.39
N LYS A 54 12.33 10.66 -15.59
CA LYS A 54 11.78 11.93 -16.06
C LYS A 54 11.31 11.87 -17.51
N LEU A 55 12.15 11.34 -18.40
CA LEU A 55 11.88 11.31 -19.84
C LEU A 55 10.75 10.34 -20.21
N ALA A 56 10.71 9.18 -19.57
CA ALA A 56 9.64 8.21 -19.80
C ALA A 56 8.40 8.46 -18.91
N GLY A 57 8.43 9.48 -18.04
CA GLY A 57 7.32 9.79 -17.12
C GLY A 57 6.98 8.63 -16.19
N LEU A 58 7.97 7.84 -15.78
CA LEU A 58 7.74 6.63 -14.97
C LEU A 58 7.16 7.02 -13.61
N LYS A 59 6.16 6.26 -13.17
CA LYS A 59 5.58 6.34 -11.85
C LYS A 59 5.98 5.11 -11.03
N PRO A 60 5.98 5.19 -9.70
CA PRO A 60 6.09 4.00 -8.87
C PRO A 60 5.05 2.95 -9.27
N ILE A 61 5.47 1.69 -9.30
CA ILE A 61 4.62 0.54 -9.57
C ILE A 61 3.51 0.50 -8.52
N GLN A 62 2.27 0.44 -8.98
CA GLN A 62 1.14 0.10 -8.13
C GLN A 62 1.00 -1.41 -8.09
N LEU A 63 0.98 -1.98 -6.90
CA LEU A 63 0.73 -3.40 -6.73
C LEU A 63 -0.71 -3.72 -7.13
N PRO A 64 -0.98 -4.85 -7.81
CA PRO A 64 -2.35 -5.29 -8.00
C PRO A 64 -2.96 -5.67 -6.65
N VAL A 65 -4.27 -5.48 -6.51
CA VAL A 65 -5.01 -5.93 -5.33
C VAL A 65 -5.01 -7.46 -5.26
N SER A 66 -4.61 -8.03 -4.13
CA SER A 66 -4.72 -9.48 -3.91
C SER A 66 -6.17 -9.93 -3.87
N THR A 67 -6.45 -11.15 -4.34
CA THR A 67 -7.80 -11.73 -4.30
C THR A 67 -8.40 -11.69 -2.90
N ILE A 68 -7.59 -12.02 -1.87
CA ILE A 68 -8.04 -12.03 -0.49
C ILE A 68 -8.31 -10.63 0.07
N LEU A 69 -7.51 -9.61 -0.31
CA LEU A 69 -7.80 -8.22 0.07
C LEU A 69 -9.14 -7.76 -0.49
N ASN A 70 -9.41 -8.04 -1.77
CA ASN A 70 -10.68 -7.65 -2.37
C ASN A 70 -11.87 -8.41 -1.76
N GLN A 71 -11.69 -9.70 -1.45
CA GLN A 71 -12.69 -10.48 -0.74
C GLN A 71 -13.02 -9.87 0.63
N ARG A 72 -11.99 -9.63 1.46
CA ARG A 72 -12.16 -9.05 2.81
C ARG A 72 -12.72 -7.63 2.78
N LYS A 73 -12.39 -6.84 1.75
CA LYS A 73 -13.03 -5.54 1.50
C LYS A 73 -14.54 -5.69 1.39
N ASN A 74 -15.01 -6.60 0.52
CA ASN A 74 -16.43 -6.78 0.25
C ASN A 74 -17.18 -7.32 1.47
N GLU A 75 -16.58 -8.28 2.18
CA GLU A 75 -17.14 -8.82 3.43
C GLU A 75 -17.23 -7.74 4.52
N LEU A 76 -16.17 -6.93 4.69
CA LEU A 76 -16.16 -5.81 5.64
C LEU A 76 -17.22 -4.76 5.29
N VAL A 77 -17.36 -4.41 4.01
CA VAL A 77 -18.37 -3.44 3.55
C VAL A 77 -19.79 -3.89 3.91
N ASN A 78 -20.09 -5.18 3.80
CA ASN A 78 -21.40 -5.72 4.16
C ASN A 78 -21.71 -5.65 5.66
N LEU A 79 -20.68 -5.58 6.51
CA LEU A 79 -20.85 -5.43 7.96
C LEU A 79 -21.01 -3.96 8.38
N LEU A 80 -20.60 -2.99 7.56
CA LEU A 80 -20.64 -1.57 7.91
C LEU A 80 -22.01 -0.93 7.67
N PRO A 81 -22.41 0.07 8.48
CA PRO A 81 -21.70 0.58 9.67
C PRO A 81 -22.00 -0.20 10.96
N ASN A 82 -22.93 -1.16 10.92
CA ASN A 82 -23.55 -1.72 12.13
C ASN A 82 -22.75 -2.82 12.82
N PHE A 83 -21.73 -3.38 12.15
CA PHE A 83 -20.98 -4.56 12.58
C PHE A 83 -21.87 -5.74 13.05
N SER A 84 -23.06 -5.88 12.43
CA SER A 84 -24.01 -6.92 12.82
C SER A 84 -23.44 -8.32 12.55
N ASN A 85 -23.42 -9.18 13.57
CA ASN A 85 -22.82 -10.51 13.53
C ASN A 85 -21.32 -10.53 13.14
N ALA A 86 -20.59 -9.42 13.36
CA ALA A 86 -19.18 -9.33 12.97
C ALA A 86 -18.31 -10.40 13.65
N LYS A 87 -18.57 -10.74 14.93
CA LYS A 87 -17.85 -11.82 15.64
C LYS A 87 -18.10 -13.21 15.03
N GLN A 88 -19.30 -13.45 14.50
CA GLN A 88 -19.68 -14.73 13.90
C GLN A 88 -19.31 -14.84 12.41
N SER A 89 -18.89 -13.73 11.79
CA SER A 89 -18.54 -13.69 10.37
C SER A 89 -17.32 -14.53 10.00
N GLY A 90 -16.42 -14.81 10.96
CA GLY A 90 -15.19 -15.57 10.72
C GLY A 90 -14.14 -14.83 9.88
N ILE A 91 -14.27 -13.51 9.72
CA ILE A 91 -13.36 -12.71 8.89
C ILE A 91 -12.35 -11.89 9.69
N PHE A 92 -12.45 -11.86 11.02
CA PHE A 92 -11.59 -11.08 11.92
C PHE A 92 -10.62 -11.99 12.68
N ALA A 93 -9.45 -11.47 13.02
CA ALA A 93 -8.45 -12.15 13.85
C ALA A 93 -9.00 -12.42 15.26
N GLU A 94 -8.44 -13.44 15.95
CA GLU A 94 -8.92 -13.87 17.26
C GLU A 94 -8.96 -12.73 18.30
N ASN A 95 -7.93 -11.89 18.30
CA ASN A 95 -7.76 -10.78 19.23
C ASN A 95 -8.42 -9.48 18.76
N PHE A 96 -9.01 -9.45 17.56
CA PHE A 96 -9.50 -8.21 16.97
C PHE A 96 -10.53 -7.53 17.87
N PHE A 97 -11.49 -8.26 18.43
CA PHE A 97 -12.53 -7.66 19.26
C PHE A 97 -12.11 -7.41 20.71
N ASP A 98 -10.91 -7.88 21.10
CA ASP A 98 -10.28 -7.53 22.37
C ASP A 98 -9.56 -6.18 22.24
N ASP A 99 -8.97 -5.91 21.07
CA ASP A 99 -8.32 -4.64 20.75
C ASP A 99 -9.33 -3.55 20.30
N TYR A 100 -10.42 -3.95 19.63
CA TYR A 100 -11.45 -3.08 19.08
C TYR A 100 -12.84 -3.40 19.64
N TYR A 101 -13.22 -2.68 20.70
CA TYR A 101 -14.55 -2.82 21.31
C TYR A 101 -15.68 -2.58 20.29
N THR A 102 -16.60 -3.55 20.17
CA THR A 102 -17.69 -3.54 19.19
C THR A 102 -18.54 -2.28 19.27
N ASP A 103 -18.93 -1.84 20.47
CA ASP A 103 -19.73 -0.62 20.65
C ASP A 103 -19.01 0.64 20.14
N SER A 104 -17.68 0.69 20.32
CA SER A 104 -16.85 1.79 19.80
C SER A 104 -16.78 1.76 18.28
N LEU A 105 -16.59 0.58 17.68
CA LEU A 105 -16.59 0.41 16.22
C LEU A 105 -17.91 0.87 15.59
N VAL A 106 -19.04 0.41 16.13
CA VAL A 106 -20.38 0.78 15.66
C VAL A 106 -20.61 2.27 15.82
N LYS A 107 -20.28 2.84 16.98
CA LYS A 107 -20.44 4.29 17.23
C LYS A 107 -19.61 5.13 16.25
N GLN A 108 -18.33 4.80 16.05
CA GLN A 108 -17.46 5.54 15.15
C GLN A 108 -17.89 5.40 13.69
N ALA A 109 -18.21 4.18 13.24
CA ALA A 109 -18.70 3.95 11.89
C ALA A 109 -20.03 4.67 11.65
N THR A 110 -21.00 4.55 12.56
CA THR A 110 -22.29 5.23 12.44
C THR A 110 -22.13 6.74 12.33
N ALA A 111 -21.31 7.35 13.18
CA ALA A 111 -21.03 8.79 13.12
C ALA A 111 -20.36 9.21 11.80
N ALA A 112 -19.41 8.43 11.30
CA ALA A 112 -18.76 8.67 10.01
C ALA A 112 -19.73 8.55 8.83
N PHE A 113 -20.57 7.51 8.82
CA PHE A 113 -21.59 7.30 7.78
C PHE A 113 -22.67 8.39 7.80
N GLN A 114 -23.07 8.88 8.99
CA GLN A 114 -23.95 10.04 9.11
C GLN A 114 -23.31 11.32 8.56
N THR A 115 -21.99 11.48 8.74
CA THR A 115 -21.23 12.64 8.25
C THR A 115 -21.16 12.68 6.73
N ILE A 116 -20.88 11.54 6.08
CA ILE A 116 -20.79 11.46 4.61
C ILE A 116 -22.18 11.38 3.93
N GLY A 117 -23.23 11.03 4.66
CA GLY A 117 -24.58 10.85 4.12
C GLY A 117 -24.76 9.52 3.40
N LYS A 118 -25.75 9.44 2.49
CA LYS A 118 -26.04 8.21 1.75
C LYS A 118 -24.83 7.82 0.88
N VAL A 119 -24.46 6.54 0.91
CA VAL A 119 -23.38 5.99 0.08
C VAL A 119 -23.79 6.06 -1.39
N THR A 120 -22.93 6.65 -2.21
CA THR A 120 -23.10 6.77 -3.67
C THR A 120 -22.27 5.72 -4.39
N THR A 121 -20.99 5.60 -4.02
CA THR A 121 -20.05 4.67 -4.65
C THR A 121 -19.01 4.18 -3.65
N ILE A 122 -18.49 2.97 -3.89
CA ILE A 122 -17.36 2.40 -3.15
C ILE A 122 -16.24 2.18 -4.16
N GLU A 123 -15.12 2.86 -3.95
CA GLU A 123 -13.97 2.82 -4.85
C GLU A 123 -13.24 1.47 -4.78
N GLU A 124 -12.36 1.24 -5.76
CA GLU A 124 -11.45 0.12 -5.75
C GLU A 124 -10.47 0.21 -4.57
N LEU A 125 -9.96 -0.94 -4.14
CA LEU A 125 -8.97 -0.99 -3.08
C LEU A 125 -7.62 -0.55 -3.65
N ILE A 126 -6.96 0.35 -2.93
CA ILE A 126 -5.59 0.77 -3.19
C ILE A 126 -4.70 -0.02 -2.23
N PRO A 127 -3.93 -1.02 -2.71
CA PRO A 127 -3.10 -1.84 -1.86
C PRO A 127 -1.81 -1.10 -1.51
N GLU A 128 -1.38 -1.18 -0.25
CA GLU A 128 -0.01 -0.81 0.14
C GLU A 128 0.93 -2.02 -0.02
N ASN A 129 0.38 -3.23 0.19
CA ASN A 129 1.01 -4.51 -0.11
C ASN A 129 -0.07 -5.58 -0.29
N GLN A 130 0.32 -6.86 -0.37
CA GLN A 130 -0.62 -7.97 -0.62
C GLN A 130 -1.59 -8.27 0.54
N LEU A 131 -1.36 -7.70 1.74
CA LEU A 131 -2.14 -7.95 2.96
C LEU A 131 -2.68 -6.68 3.62
N ARG A 132 -2.45 -5.49 3.07
CA ARG A 132 -3.08 -4.27 3.60
C ARG A 132 -3.32 -3.23 2.51
N GLY A 133 -4.29 -2.38 2.75
CA GLY A 133 -4.62 -1.30 1.85
C GLY A 133 -5.75 -0.45 2.37
N SER A 134 -6.20 0.46 1.51
CA SER A 134 -7.32 1.34 1.82
C SER A 134 -8.24 1.51 0.64
N PHE A 135 -9.50 1.84 0.92
CA PHE A 135 -10.49 2.19 -0.10
C PHE A 135 -11.34 3.36 0.39
N ILE A 136 -12.00 4.03 -0.54
CA ILE A 136 -12.84 5.18 -0.27
C ILE A 136 -14.31 4.79 -0.46
N ILE A 137 -15.14 5.14 0.51
CA ILE A 137 -16.59 5.17 0.38
C ILE A 137 -17.00 6.61 0.14
N ASN A 138 -17.58 6.90 -1.02
CA ASN A 138 -18.14 8.20 -1.32
C ASN A 138 -19.59 8.26 -0.84
N GLY A 139 -19.92 9.30 -0.08
CA GLY A 139 -21.28 9.67 0.25
C GLY A 139 -21.69 10.97 -0.41
N GLU A 140 -22.96 11.35 -0.29
CA GLU A 140 -23.52 12.60 -0.84
C GLU A 140 -22.85 13.87 -0.29
N LYS A 141 -22.34 13.82 0.95
CA LYS A 141 -21.83 15.00 1.70
C LYS A 141 -20.34 14.93 1.99
N GLY A 142 -19.67 13.83 1.65
CA GLY A 142 -18.25 13.66 1.95
C GLY A 142 -17.73 12.28 1.60
N LYS A 143 -16.49 12.00 2.01
CA LYS A 143 -15.80 10.75 1.72
C LYS A 143 -15.30 10.11 3.01
N LEU A 144 -15.35 8.78 3.07
CA LEU A 144 -14.84 8.00 4.18
C LEU A 144 -13.72 7.09 3.66
N LYS A 145 -12.53 7.23 4.24
CA LYS A 145 -11.42 6.32 4.00
C LYS A 145 -11.47 5.19 5.01
N ILE A 146 -11.42 3.97 4.51
CA ILE A 146 -11.27 2.76 5.31
C ILE A 146 -9.91 2.16 4.99
N PHE A 147 -9.14 1.86 6.04
CA PHE A 147 -7.89 1.13 5.96
C PHE A 147 -8.02 -0.15 6.79
N PHE A 148 -7.48 -1.25 6.27
CA PHE A 148 -7.40 -2.49 7.04
C PHE A 148 -6.14 -3.28 6.70
N THR A 149 -5.68 -4.05 7.69
CA THR A 149 -4.55 -4.98 7.59
C THR A 149 -5.05 -6.39 7.84
N LEU A 150 -4.56 -7.35 7.05
CA LEU A 150 -4.84 -8.77 7.19
C LEU A 150 -3.71 -9.49 7.94
N THR A 151 -4.07 -10.57 8.65
CA THR A 151 -3.12 -11.52 9.23
C THR A 151 -2.37 -12.27 8.11
N PRO A 152 -1.16 -12.78 8.38
CA PRO A 152 -0.41 -13.62 7.43
C PRO A 152 -0.92 -15.08 7.36
N GLU A 153 -2.12 -15.36 7.87
CA GLU A 153 -2.71 -16.71 7.96
C GLU A 153 -3.42 -17.10 6.66
N ASN A 154 -3.82 -18.36 6.54
CA ASN A 154 -4.61 -18.87 5.42
C ASN A 154 -5.88 -19.61 5.93
N PRO A 155 -7.10 -19.05 5.75
CA PRO A 155 -7.40 -17.78 5.08
C PRO A 155 -7.02 -16.57 5.94
N ALA A 156 -6.52 -15.50 5.31
CA ALA A 156 -6.11 -14.28 6.02
C ALA A 156 -7.31 -13.58 6.66
N LEU A 157 -7.15 -13.05 7.88
CA LEU A 157 -8.22 -12.44 8.68
C LEU A 157 -7.96 -10.94 8.90
N ILE A 158 -8.98 -10.13 9.14
CA ILE A 158 -8.84 -8.71 9.45
C ILE A 158 -8.24 -8.57 10.85
N GLN A 159 -7.00 -8.08 10.90
CA GLN A 159 -6.25 -7.85 12.14
C GLN A 159 -6.36 -6.41 12.61
N GLU A 160 -6.44 -5.47 11.67
CA GLU A 160 -6.45 -4.04 11.97
C GLU A 160 -7.51 -3.34 11.13
N TYR A 161 -8.18 -2.36 11.72
CA TYR A 161 -9.20 -1.55 11.05
C TYR A 161 -9.08 -0.10 11.50
N ARG A 162 -9.08 0.83 10.53
CA ARG A 162 -9.10 2.27 10.77
C ARG A 162 -10.08 2.94 9.83
N LEU A 163 -10.83 3.91 10.34
CA LEU A 163 -11.73 4.74 9.56
C LEU A 163 -11.40 6.23 9.75
N SER A 164 -11.49 7.01 8.68
CA SER A 164 -11.33 8.46 8.76
C SER A 164 -12.17 9.18 7.71
N VAL A 165 -12.89 10.21 8.13
CA VAL A 165 -13.60 11.10 7.20
C VAL A 165 -12.54 11.96 6.49
N VAL A 166 -12.56 11.92 5.16
CA VAL A 166 -11.68 12.73 4.32
C VAL A 166 -12.39 14.06 4.07
N LYS A 167 -11.72 15.16 4.41
CA LYS A 167 -12.17 16.52 4.13
C LYS A 167 -11.95 16.90 2.67
#